data_AF-A0A2V7JIU7-F1
#
_entry.id   AF-A0A2V7JIU7-F1
#
_cell.length_a   1.000
_cell.length_b   1.000
_cell.length_c   1.000
_cell.angle_alpha   90.00
_cell.angle_beta   90.00
_cell.angle_gamma   90.00
#
_symmetry.space_group_name_H-M   'P 1'
#
loop_
_entity.id
_entity.type
_entity.pdbx_description
1 polymer ?
#
loop_
_entity_poly.entity_id
_entity_poly.type
_entity_poly.pdbx_seq_one_letter_code
_entity_poly.pdbx_strand_id
1 'polypeptide(L)'
;YDALKDKYTSEALAALRAESGERGAGSGSTVERTAPRSPLPLSTCPAHGPRPEPGAQFCSECGRRLGAAPGYCARCGTSLEREARYCHSCGARVAA
;
A
#
# COMPACT_ATOMS: atom_id res chain seq x y z
N TYR A 1 -30.80 6.57 34.44
CA TYR A 1 -30.27 6.02 33.17
C TYR A 1 -28.82 6.45 32.98
N ASP A 2 -28.51 7.74 33.10
CA ASP A 2 -27.14 8.27 32.96
C ASP A 2 -26.13 7.63 33.92
N ALA A 3 -26.48 7.49 35.20
CA ALA A 3 -25.61 6.83 36.18
C ALA A 3 -25.29 5.34 35.87
N LEU A 4 -26.16 4.64 35.12
CA LEU A 4 -25.86 3.29 34.66
C LEU A 4 -24.94 3.33 33.42
N LYS A 5 -25.19 4.27 32.51
CA LYS A 5 -24.36 4.50 31.33
C LYS A 5 -22.91 4.84 31.71
N ASP A 6 -22.71 5.71 32.69
CA ASP A 6 -21.37 6.08 33.16
C ASP A 6 -20.62 4.89 33.77
N LYS A 7 -21.31 4.05 34.55
CA LYS A 7 -20.73 2.83 35.12
C LYS A 7 -20.31 1.86 34.02
N TYR A 8 -21.21 1.51 33.11
CA TYR A 8 -20.89 0.53 32.06
C TYR A 8 -19.86 1.03 31.04
N THR A 9 -19.83 2.33 30.75
CA THR A 9 -18.78 2.91 29.89
C THR A 9 -17.41 2.84 30.56
N SER A 10 -17.33 3.14 31.86
CA SER A 10 -16.08 3.02 32.62
C SER A 10 -15.58 1.57 32.70
N GLU A 11 -16.48 0.61 32.91
CA GLU A 11 -16.16 -0.82 32.94
C GLU A 11 -15.71 -1.33 31.56
N ALA A 12 -16.40 -0.95 30.48
CA ALA A 12 -16.01 -1.33 29.12
C ALA A 12 -14.64 -0.77 28.73
N LEU A 13 -14.34 0.49 29.07
CA LEU A 13 -13.04 1.09 28.83
C LEU A 13 -11.92 0.45 29.67
N ALA A 14 -12.23 -0.05 30.87
CA ALA A 14 -11.27 -0.80 31.69
C ALA A 14 -10.96 -2.17 31.07
N ALA A 15 -11.98 -2.89 30.62
CA ALA A 15 -11.83 -4.18 29.96
C ALA A 15 -10.96 -4.09 28.69
N LEU A 16 -11.23 -3.12 27.81
CA LEU A 16 -10.46 -2.92 26.57
C LEU A 16 -8.98 -2.60 26.82
N ARG A 17 -8.68 -1.86 27.90
CA ARG A 17 -7.29 -1.57 28.30
C ARG A 17 -6.59 -2.80 28.87
N ALA A 18 -7.29 -3.63 29.63
CA ALA A 18 -6.76 -4.89 30.14
C ALA A 18 -6.46 -5.87 28.99
N GLU A 19 -7.37 -6.01 28.02
CA GLU A 19 -7.17 -6.86 26.84
C GLU A 19 -6.04 -6.35 25.92
N SER A 20 -5.82 -5.02 25.89
CA SER A 20 -4.67 -4.43 25.18
C SER A 20 -3.35 -4.60 25.96
N GLY A 21 -3.39 -4.75 27.29
CA GLY A 21 -2.23 -4.96 28.17
C GLY A 21 -1.62 -6.36 28.06
N GLU A 22 -2.42 -7.36 27.71
CA GLU A 22 -1.99 -8.76 27.50
C GLU A 22 -1.45 -9.00 26.07
N ARG A 23 -1.15 -7.93 25.32
CA ARG A 23 -0.31 -7.96 24.12
C ARG A 23 0.80 -6.91 24.25
N GLY A 24 1.60 -7.00 25.31
CA GLY A 24 2.57 -5.94 25.58
C GLY A 24 3.71 -6.22 26.54
N ALA A 25 4.11 -7.47 26.81
CA ALA A 25 5.38 -7.74 27.48
C ALA A 25 6.46 -8.04 26.43
N GLY A 26 6.96 -6.97 25.81
CA GLY A 26 8.05 -7.04 24.85
C GLY A 26 8.86 -5.74 24.87
N SER A 27 9.69 -5.57 25.89
CA SER A 27 10.89 -4.72 25.80
C SER A 27 11.87 -5.39 24.83
N GLY A 28 11.52 -5.39 23.55
CA GLY A 28 12.43 -5.67 22.46
C GLY A 28 12.70 -4.35 21.79
N SER A 29 13.94 -3.88 21.88
CA SER A 29 14.50 -3.03 20.83
C SER A 29 14.10 -3.69 19.52
N THR A 30 13.14 -3.10 18.79
CA THR A 30 12.90 -3.48 17.40
C THR A 30 14.11 -2.96 16.65
N VAL A 31 15.24 -3.66 16.79
CA VAL A 31 16.07 -3.90 15.63
C VAL A 31 15.11 -4.58 14.68
N GLU A 32 14.47 -3.76 13.85
CA GLU A 32 13.85 -4.18 12.62
C GLU A 32 14.83 -5.17 12.04
N ARG A 33 14.51 -6.45 12.19
CA ARG A 33 15.20 -7.49 11.46
C ARG A 33 14.85 -7.13 10.04
N THR A 34 15.76 -6.42 9.39
CA THR A 34 15.79 -6.27 7.95
C THR A 34 16.02 -7.67 7.45
N ALA A 35 14.94 -8.46 7.43
CA ALA A 35 14.88 -9.66 6.65
C ALA A 35 15.39 -9.23 5.28
N PRO A 36 16.40 -9.92 4.71
CA PRO A 36 16.90 -9.54 3.40
C PRO A 36 15.67 -9.49 2.50
N ARG A 37 15.32 -8.27 2.06
CA ARG A 37 14.19 -8.08 1.15
C ARG A 37 14.56 -8.95 -0.02
N SER A 38 13.85 -10.06 -0.16
CA SER A 38 14.02 -10.93 -1.30
C SER A 38 13.99 -10.01 -2.52
N PRO A 39 14.90 -10.17 -3.49
CA PRO A 39 14.96 -9.32 -4.69
C PRO A 39 13.79 -9.61 -5.63
N LEU A 40 12.62 -9.92 -5.08
CA LEU A 40 11.38 -9.87 -5.82
C LEU A 40 11.25 -8.45 -6.36
N PRO A 41 11.01 -8.28 -7.66
CA PRO A 41 10.88 -6.97 -8.26
C PRO A 41 9.68 -6.27 -7.63
N LEU A 42 9.93 -5.34 -6.70
CA LEU A 42 8.89 -4.47 -6.17
C LEU A 42 8.39 -3.59 -7.31
N SER A 43 7.10 -3.64 -7.59
CA SER A 43 6.48 -2.75 -8.56
C SER A 43 6.66 -1.31 -8.08
N THR A 44 7.30 -0.48 -8.90
CA THR A 44 7.67 0.89 -8.54
C THR A 44 6.80 1.87 -9.30
N CYS A 45 6.17 2.78 -8.57
CA CYS A 45 5.44 3.90 -9.16
C CYS A 45 6.43 5.04 -9.46
N PRO A 46 6.46 5.60 -10.67
CA PRO A 46 7.35 6.72 -11.00
C PRO A 46 7.02 8.01 -10.21
N ALA A 47 5.81 8.13 -9.66
CA ALA A 47 5.40 9.30 -8.89
C ALA A 47 5.59 9.14 -7.37
N HIS A 48 5.48 7.92 -6.84
CA HIS A 48 5.40 7.68 -5.39
C HIS A 48 6.44 6.67 -4.87
N GLY A 49 7.23 6.05 -5.76
CA GLY A 49 8.28 5.11 -5.38
C GLY A 49 7.81 3.64 -5.23
N PRO A 50 8.61 2.81 -4.52
CA PRO A 50 8.44 1.36 -4.46
C PRO A 50 7.18 0.98 -3.68
N ARG A 51 6.41 0.01 -4.20
CA ARG A 51 5.24 -0.52 -3.50
C ARG A 51 5.63 -1.67 -2.57
N PRO A 52 5.08 -1.71 -1.34
CA PRO A 52 5.37 -2.78 -0.38
C PRO A 52 4.78 -4.13 -0.84
N GLU A 53 3.72 -4.10 -1.64
CA GLU A 53 3.01 -5.27 -2.14
C GLU A 53 3.74 -5.89 -3.35
N PRO A 54 4.31 -7.10 -3.22
CA PRO A 54 4.94 -7.80 -4.35
C PRO A 54 3.88 -8.15 -5.40
N GLY A 55 4.04 -7.65 -6.63
CA GLY A 55 3.11 -7.92 -7.73
C GLY A 55 1.93 -6.94 -7.86
N ALA A 56 1.94 -5.79 -7.15
CA ALA A 56 0.89 -4.80 -7.31
C ALA A 56 0.79 -4.32 -8.77
N GLN A 57 -0.39 -4.49 -9.37
CA GLN A 57 -0.71 -4.06 -10.73
C GLN A 57 -1.07 -2.57 -10.81
N PHE A 58 -1.44 -1.94 -9.69
CA PHE A 58 -1.83 -0.54 -9.62
C PHE A 58 -1.20 0.13 -8.40
N CYS A 59 -0.99 1.44 -8.48
CA CYS A 59 -0.51 2.24 -7.37
C CYS A 59 -1.66 2.61 -6.43
N SER A 60 -1.56 2.23 -5.16
CA SER A 60 -2.58 2.49 -4.14
C SER A 60 -2.81 3.99 -3.87
N GLU A 61 -1.84 4.85 -4.18
CA GLU A 61 -1.94 6.30 -3.95
C GLU A 61 -2.52 7.08 -5.14
N CYS A 62 -2.32 6.62 -6.38
CA CYS A 62 -2.73 7.38 -7.57
C CYS A 62 -3.50 6.59 -8.61
N GLY A 63 -3.75 5.30 -8.37
CA GLY A 63 -4.50 4.42 -9.27
C GLY A 63 -3.79 4.06 -10.58
N ARG A 64 -2.59 4.59 -10.85
CA ARG A 64 -1.85 4.28 -12.09
C ARG A 64 -1.43 2.81 -12.13
N ARG A 65 -1.53 2.19 -13.31
CA ARG A 65 -1.06 0.82 -13.53
C ARG A 65 0.47 0.76 -13.41
N LEU A 66 0.96 -0.29 -12.76
CA LEU A 66 2.37 -0.61 -12.57
C LEU A 66 2.71 -1.83 -13.42
N GLY A 67 3.79 -1.73 -14.20
CA GLY A 67 4.25 -2.80 -15.09
C GLY A 67 3.83 -2.59 -16.56
N ALA A 68 4.39 -3.44 -17.43
CA ALA A 68 4.11 -3.43 -18.86
C ALA A 68 3.02 -4.45 -19.17
N ALA A 69 1.84 -3.98 -19.59
CA ALA A 69 0.76 -4.79 -20.13
C ALA A 69 0.43 -4.29 -21.55
N PRO A 70 0.02 -5.19 -22.47
CA PRO A 70 -0.35 -4.77 -23.82
C PRO A 70 -1.50 -3.76 -23.78
N GLY A 71 -1.40 -2.71 -24.58
CA GLY A 71 -2.38 -1.61 -24.60
C GLY A 71 -2.21 -0.57 -23.48
N TYR A 72 -1.12 -0.62 -22.69
CA TYR A 72 -0.81 0.40 -21.67
C TYR A 72 0.61 0.93 -21.81
N CYS A 73 0.81 2.19 -21.44
CA CYS A 73 2.12 2.82 -21.47
C CYS A 73 3.02 2.25 -20.36
N ALA A 74 4.15 1.66 -20.72
CA ALA A 74 5.13 1.13 -19.76
C ALA A 74 5.74 2.20 -18.83
N ARG A 75 5.68 3.49 -19.21
CA ARG A 75 6.24 4.59 -18.41
C ARG A 75 5.26 5.14 -17.38
N CYS A 76 3.99 5.34 -17.74
CA CYS A 76 3.01 6.01 -16.88
C CYS A 76 1.78 5.18 -16.54
N GLY A 77 1.60 4.01 -17.16
CA GLY A 77 0.47 3.11 -16.94
C GLY A 77 -0.85 3.55 -17.56
N THR A 78 -0.87 4.63 -18.35
CA THR A 78 -2.08 5.11 -19.04
C THR A 78 -2.45 4.15 -20.18
N SER A 79 -3.74 3.95 -20.42
CA SER A 79 -4.24 3.20 -21.57
C SER A 79 -3.77 3.84 -22.88
N LEU A 80 -3.47 3.00 -23.86
CA LEU A 80 -3.10 3.41 -25.21
C LEU A 80 -4.21 3.02 -26.16
N GLU A 81 -4.47 3.87 -27.14
CA GLU A 81 -5.32 3.51 -28.27
C GLU A 81 -4.64 2.45 -29.14
N ARG A 82 -5.44 1.69 -29.90
CA ARG A 82 -4.91 0.75 -30.89
C ARG A 82 -3.98 1.52 -31.84
N GLU A 83 -2.74 1.04 -31.96
CA GLU A 83 -1.70 1.59 -32.84
C GLU A 83 -1.09 2.96 -32.43
N ALA A 84 -1.23 3.37 -31.16
CA ALA A 84 -0.56 4.58 -30.67
C ALA A 84 0.97 4.45 -30.74
N ARG A 85 1.64 5.43 -31.39
CA ARG A 85 3.12 5.54 -31.42
C ARG A 85 3.69 6.29 -30.20
N TYR A 86 2.86 7.13 -29.58
CA TYR A 86 3.19 7.93 -28.41
C TYR A 86 2.06 7.88 -27.39
N CYS A 87 2.41 7.88 -26.11
CA CYS A 87 1.43 7.98 -25.03
C CYS A 87 0.88 9.41 -24.95
N HIS A 88 -0.45 9.56 -25.04
CA HIS A 88 -1.13 10.85 -24.96
C HIS A 88 -1.01 11.54 -23.58
N SER A 89 -0.70 10.80 -22.52
CA SER A 89 -0.60 11.35 -21.16
C SER A 89 0.81 11.75 -20.76
N CYS A 90 1.85 11.00 -21.15
CA CYS A 90 3.23 11.26 -20.74
C CYS A 90 4.21 11.57 -21.88
N GLY A 91 3.75 11.50 -23.13
CA GLY A 91 4.57 11.74 -24.33
C GLY A 91 5.62 10.67 -24.63
N ALA A 92 5.72 9.59 -23.83
CA ALA A 92 6.67 8.53 -24.09
C ALA A 92 6.35 7.79 -25.38
N ARG A 93 7.38 7.44 -26.15
CA ARG A 93 7.24 6.52 -27.27
C ARG A 93 6.83 5.15 -26.72
N VAL A 94 5.84 4.55 -27.35
CA VAL A 94 5.36 3.21 -27.02
C VAL A 94 5.87 2.27 -28.09
N ALA A 95 6.55 1.19 -27.67
CA ALA A 95 6.94 0.12 -28.56
C ALA A 95 5.65 -0.61 -28.95
N ALA A 96 5.28 -0.50 -30.23
CA ALA A 96 4.19 -1.26 -30.83
C ALA A 96 4.53 -2.76 -30.83
#